data_AF-A0A4Q3CJM0-F1
#
_entry.id   AF-A0A4Q3CJM0-F1
#
_cell.length_a   1.000
_cell.length_b   1.000
_cell.length_c   1.000
_cell.angle_alpha   90.00
_cell.angle_beta   90.00
_cell.angle_gamma   90.00
#
_symmetry.space_group_name_H-M   'P 1'
#
loop_
_entity.id
_entity.type
_entity.pdbx_description
1 polymer ?
#
loop_
_entity_poly.entity_id
_entity_poly.type
_entity_poly.pdbx_seq_one_letter_code
_entity_poly.pdbx_strand_id
1 'polypeptide(L)' 'DKTAGRGTALAAGQYISNDIYVEIITDARGFTATQIEVAISKALSILSQTGSFGGSNVSLRYSKDY' A
#
# COMPACT_ATOMS: atom_id res chain seq x y z
N ASP A 1 -4.14 4.87 16.69
CA ASP A 1 -2.75 4.82 17.17
C ASP A 1 -1.87 4.11 16.15
N LYS A 2 -1.12 4.85 15.33
CA LYS A 2 -0.12 4.23 14.44
C LYS A 2 1.12 3.95 15.27
N THR A 3 1.05 2.87 16.05
CA THR A 3 2.16 2.35 16.84
C THR A 3 3.19 1.74 15.90
N ALA A 4 3.99 2.61 15.27
CA ALA A 4 5.31 2.30 14.70
C ALA A 4 6.30 2.02 15.85
N GLY A 5 5.95 1.05 16.69
CA GLY A 5 6.67 0.70 17.90
C GLY A 5 7.98 0.01 17.57
N ARG A 6 9.09 0.75 17.79
CA ARG A 6 10.51 0.34 17.82
C ARG A 6 11.19 0.21 16.46
N GLY A 7 11.70 1.37 16.03
CA GLY A 7 12.38 1.63 14.76
C GLY A 7 11.66 2.80 14.11
N THR A 8 12.35 3.91 13.87
CA THR A 8 11.76 5.08 13.20
C THR A 8 11.36 4.64 11.78
N ALA A 9 10.08 4.31 11.61
CA ALA A 9 9.51 3.99 10.31
C ALA A 9 8.77 5.24 9.82
N LEU A 10 9.17 5.70 8.64
CA LEU A 10 8.56 6.81 7.90
C LEU A 10 7.62 6.21 6.86
N ALA A 11 6.40 6.73 6.78
CA ALA A 11 5.46 6.39 5.72
C ALA A 11 5.09 7.66 4.95
N ALA A 12 5.08 7.57 3.62
CA ALA A 12 4.66 8.62 2.72
C ALA A 12 3.66 8.06 1.72
N GLY A 13 2.46 8.65 1.68
CA GLY A 13 1.39 8.24 0.78
C GLY A 13 0.85 9.41 -0.02
N GLN A 14 0.52 9.18 -1.29
CA GLN A 14 -0.04 10.17 -2.19
C GLN A 14 -1.02 9.55 -3.19
N TYR A 15 -2.06 10.31 -3.51
CA TYR A 15 -2.95 10.03 -4.63
C TYR A 15 -2.29 10.52 -5.93
N ILE A 16 -2.09 9.60 -6.88
CA ILE A 16 -1.63 9.94 -8.24
C ILE A 16 -2.83 10.38 -9.09
N SER A 17 -4.00 9.80 -8.81
CA SER A 17 -5.28 10.10 -9.43
C SER A 17 -6.39 9.95 -8.38
N ASN A 18 -7.62 10.35 -8.70
CA ASN A 18 -8.80 10.17 -7.83
C ASN A 18 -9.00 8.72 -7.38
N ASP A 19 -8.54 7.76 -8.19
CA ASP A 19 -8.73 6.33 -7.99
C ASP A 19 -7.42 5.57 -7.73
N ILE A 20 -6.27 6.25 -7.69
CA ILE A 20 -4.94 5.61 -7.55
C ILE A 20 -4.22 6.17 -6.33
N TYR A 21 -4.03 5.33 -5.33
CA TYR A 21 -3.29 5.63 -4.10
C TYR A 21 -1.98 4.84 -4.07
N VAL A 22 -0.88 5.51 -3.72
CA VAL A 22 0.42 4.88 -3.53
C VAL A 22 0.96 5.26 -2.17
N GLU A 23 1.52 4.29 -1.46
CA GLU A 23 2.16 4.45 -0.16
C GLU A 23 3.50 3.74 -0.14
N ILE A 24 4.49 4.39 0.45
CA ILE A 24 5.82 3.85 0.69
C ILE A 24 6.11 3.96 2.18
N ILE A 25 6.55 2.86 2.76
CA ILE A 25 6.90 2.71 4.17
C ILE A 25 8.39 2.36 4.20
N THR A 26 9.20 3.10 4.93
CA THR A 26 10.64 2.86 5.08
C THR A 26 11.05 2.96 6.54
N ASP A 27 11.94 2.10 7.01
CA ASP A 27 12.50 2.19 8.36
C ASP A 27 13.99 2.52 8.36
N ALA A 28 14.48 3.03 9.48
CA ALA A 28 15.89 3.38 9.67
C ALA A 28 16.87 2.18 9.62
N ARG A 29 16.37 0.95 9.52
CA ARG A 29 17.15 -0.30 9.44
C ARG A 29 17.20 -0.88 8.02
N GLY A 30 16.71 -0.14 7.02
CA GLY A 30 16.76 -0.53 5.61
C GLY A 30 15.56 -1.37 5.14
N PHE A 31 14.51 -1.50 5.97
CA PHE A 31 13.25 -2.06 5.51
C PHE A 31 12.51 -1.04 4.64
N THR A 32 12.05 -1.44 3.47
CA THR A 32 11.15 -0.64 2.64
C THR A 32 9.99 -1.51 2.15
N ALA A 33 8.77 -1.00 2.23
CA ALA A 33 7.56 -1.61 1.68
C ALA A 33 6.79 -0.57 0.86
N THR A 34 6.39 -0.94 -0.35
CA THR A 34 5.58 -0.11 -1.24
C THR A 34 4.23 -0.78 -1.44
N GLN A 35 3.16 0.00 -1.28
CA GLN A 35 1.80 -0.40 -1.51
C GLN A 35 1.18 0.50 -2.58
N ILE A 36 0.50 -0.10 -3.55
CA ILE A 36 -0.19 0.58 -4.62
C ILE A 36 -1.62 0.05 -4.66
N GLU A 37 -2.60 0.93 -4.52
CA GLU A 37 -4.02 0.63 -4.67
C GLU A 37 -4.58 1.37 -5.88
N VAL A 38 -5.20 0.62 -6.79
CA VAL A 38 -5.84 1.13 -8.01
C VAL A 38 -7.30 0.72 -7.99
N ALA A 39 -8.20 1.68 -7.80
CA ALA A 39 -9.62 1.48 -8.02
C ALA A 39 -9.91 1.58 -9.52
N ILE A 40 -10.41 0.49 -10.10
CA ILE A 40 -10.86 0.45 -11.50
C ILE A 40 -12.31 0.93 -11.60
N SER A 41 -13.11 0.62 -10.57
CA SER A 41 -14.50 1.08 -10.45
C SER A 41 -14.91 1.13 -8.98
N LYS A 42 -16.11 1.65 -8.69
CA LYS A 42 -16.71 1.56 -7.35
C LYS A 42 -16.69 0.15 -6.76
N ALA A 43 -16.72 -0.86 -7.62
CA ALA A 43 -16.80 -2.26 -7.24
C ALA A 43 -15.48 -3.03 -7.40
N LEU A 44 -14.44 -2.44 -8.00
CA LEU A 44 -13.24 -3.19 -8.39
C LEU A 44 -11.98 -2.40 -8.01
N SER A 45 -11.10 -3.05 -7.25
CA SER A 45 -9.82 -2.50 -6.81
C SER A 45 -8.71 -3.54 -6.93
N ILE A 46 -7.50 -3.08 -7.25
CA ILE A 46 -6.28 -3.87 -7.31
C ILE A 46 -5.34 -3.34 -6.24
N LEU A 47 -4.80 -4.22 -5.41
CA LEU A 47 -3.82 -3.90 -4.40
C LEU A 47 -2.53 -4.66 -4.68
N SER A 48 -1.46 -3.93 -4.96
CA SER A 48 -0.11 -4.45 -5.12
C SER A 48 0.75 -4.02 -3.93
N GLN A 49 1.41 -4.97 -3.28
CA GLN A 49 2.31 -4.75 -2.16
C GLN A 49 3.67 -5.38 -2.50
N THR A 50 4.76 -4.67 -2.24
CA THR A 50 6.11 -5.17 -2.42
C THR A 50 6.99 -4.72 -1.27
N GLY A 51 7.96 -5.52 -0.85
CA GLY A 51 8.86 -5.15 0.25
C GLY A 51 10.26 -5.72 0.12
N SER A 52 11.23 -5.06 0.77
CA SER A 52 12.67 -5.34 0.73
C SER A 52 13.04 -6.78 1.10
N PHE A 53 12.22 -7.49 1.87
CA PHE A 53 12.47 -8.88 2.24
C PHE A 53 12.01 -9.90 1.18
N GLY A 54 11.83 -9.47 -0.07
CA GLY A 54 11.63 -10.34 -1.23
C GLY A 54 10.18 -10.79 -1.47
N GLY A 55 9.23 -10.23 -0.73
CA GLY A 55 7.81 -10.50 -0.91
C GLY A 55 7.14 -9.45 -1.80
N SER A 56 6.62 -9.87 -2.95
CA SER A 56 5.68 -9.08 -3.75
C SER A 56 4.35 -9.83 -3.82
N ASN A 57 3.28 -9.18 -3.42
CA ASN A 57 1.92 -9.72 -3.40
C ASN A 57 1.02 -8.82 -4.24
N VAL A 58 0.21 -9.41 -5.10
CA VAL A 58 -0.84 -8.70 -5.84
C VAL A 58 -2.16 -9.35 -5.53
N SER A 59 -3.12 -8.54 -5.10
CA SER A 59 -4.47 -8.96 -4.77
C SER A 59 -5.48 -8.16 -5.56
N LEU A 60 -6.54 -8.85 -5.99
CA LEU A 60 -7.65 -8.28 -6.73
C LEU A 60 -8.88 -8.38 -5.83
N ARG A 61 -9.57 -7.25 -5.61
CA ARG A 61 -10.78 -7.19 -4.80
C ARG A 61 -11.95 -6.68 -5.63
N TYR A 62 -12.97 -7.51 -5.74
CA TYR A 62 -14.26 -7.16 -6.31
C TYR A 62 -15.31 -7.11 -5.18
N SER A 63 -16.01 -5.99 -5.03
CA SER A 63 -17.10 -5.78 -4.06
C SER A 63 -18.32 -5.30 -4.80
N LYS A 64 -19.45 -6.00 -4.70
CA LYS A 64 -20.72 -5.57 -5.25
C LYS A 64 -21.64 -5.21 -4.10
N ASP A 65 -21.82 -3.91 -3.87
CA ASP A 65 -22.86 -3.42 -2.96
C ASP A 65 -24.22 -3.72 -3.63
N TYR A 66 -25.05 -4.52 -2.96
CA TYR A 66 -26.41 -4.89 -3.40
C TYR A 66 -27.45 -3.92 -2.85
#